data_AF-A0A2E6D8Q8-F1
#
_entry.id   AF-A0A2E6D8Q8-F1
#
_cell.length_a   1.000
_cell.length_b   1.000
_cell.length_c   1.000
_cell.angle_alpha   90.00
_cell.angle_beta   90.00
_cell.angle_gamma   90.00
#
_symmetry.space_group_name_H-M   'P 1'
#
loop_
_entity.id
_entity.type
_entity.pdbx_description
1 polymer ?
#
loop_
_entity_poly.entity_id
_entity_poly.type
_entity_poly.pdbx_seq_one_letter_code
_entity_poly.pdbx_strand_id
1 'polypeptide(L)'
;MEPFKLGDVPPLTDNLPFPLGTTTLYITTETPHDIGNVLVNELSLLAKIEKINCRKFTIVASAGDEVSTPGMGCKLKARLYALGGDAYAIEFQRRGGDCVMYNALFRQIKDVFAIVLECVSLEGSGFLRSGGQLVPPAPVLGPSRSPETGPPSLELPESAFDTMAAASDVFASWSLDVVRGFECAHEELWTRVRRDRADAAELKEHLRKIPEPIVTMYSLKVQPCRRGRTPMNAEVLCEQIDLMIAEAVAFWETQV
;
A
#
# COMPACT_ATOMS: atom_id res chain seq x y z
N MET A 1 7.36 -11.49 -22.26
CA MET A 1 8.50 -11.83 -21.37
C MET A 1 8.23 -13.23 -20.84
N GLU A 2 9.24 -14.08 -20.70
CA GLU A 2 8.99 -15.47 -20.27
C GLU A 2 8.69 -15.52 -18.75
N PRO A 3 7.64 -16.25 -18.33
CA PRO A 3 7.33 -16.47 -16.92
C PRO A 3 8.31 -17.46 -16.27
N PHE A 4 8.27 -17.54 -14.94
CA PHE A 4 8.96 -18.57 -14.18
C PHE A 4 8.28 -19.92 -14.39
N LYS A 5 9.06 -20.97 -14.61
CA LYS A 5 8.57 -22.31 -14.93
C LYS A 5 8.69 -23.25 -13.73
N LEU A 6 7.90 -24.31 -13.73
CA LEU A 6 8.02 -25.38 -12.75
C LEU A 6 9.44 -25.95 -12.76
N GLY A 7 10.08 -26.00 -11.59
CA GLY A 7 11.47 -26.41 -11.43
C GLY A 7 12.50 -25.28 -11.49
N ASP A 8 12.11 -24.05 -11.81
CA ASP A 8 12.97 -22.89 -11.57
C ASP A 8 13.12 -22.70 -10.05
N VAL A 9 14.37 -22.59 -9.57
CA VAL A 9 14.68 -22.42 -8.14
C VAL A 9 15.48 -21.14 -7.91
N PRO A 10 15.07 -20.28 -6.95
CA PRO A 10 15.84 -19.12 -6.55
C PRO A 10 17.25 -19.49 -6.07
N PRO A 11 18.24 -18.61 -6.25
CA PRO A 11 19.56 -18.85 -5.69
C PRO A 11 19.50 -18.94 -4.15
N LEU A 12 20.18 -19.95 -3.59
CA LEU A 12 20.37 -20.13 -2.14
C LEU A 12 21.13 -18.94 -1.51
N THR A 13 20.75 -18.56 -0.29
CA THR A 13 21.31 -17.42 0.45
C THR A 13 22.49 -17.74 1.34
N ASP A 14 22.99 -18.98 1.33
CA ASP A 14 23.89 -19.54 2.35
C ASP A 14 25.18 -18.72 2.58
N ASN A 15 25.48 -17.75 1.71
CA ASN A 15 26.50 -16.73 1.90
C ASN A 15 26.10 -15.36 1.31
N LEU A 16 24.93 -14.81 1.64
CA LEU A 16 24.63 -13.42 1.27
C LEU A 16 25.69 -12.51 1.91
N PRO A 17 26.49 -11.75 1.13
CA PRO A 17 27.56 -10.92 1.70
C PRO A 17 27.03 -9.66 2.39
N PHE A 18 25.71 -9.52 2.52
CA PHE A 18 25.02 -8.37 3.07
C PHE A 18 23.71 -8.79 3.74
N PRO A 19 23.28 -8.07 4.78
CA PRO A 19 21.94 -8.25 5.34
C PRO A 19 20.88 -7.80 4.33
N LEU A 20 19.74 -8.49 4.32
CA LEU A 20 18.57 -8.08 3.53
C LEU A 20 18.00 -6.74 4.05
N GLY A 21 17.50 -5.91 3.14
CA GLY A 21 16.97 -4.59 3.48
C GLY A 21 15.61 -4.64 4.19
N THR A 22 15.14 -3.48 4.67
CA THR A 22 13.82 -3.35 5.33
C THR A 22 12.64 -3.60 4.40
N THR A 23 12.84 -3.46 3.09
CA THR A 23 11.86 -3.74 2.03
C THR A 23 12.00 -5.19 1.53
N THR A 24 11.94 -6.12 2.48
CA THR A 24 12.03 -7.56 2.23
C THR A 24 10.77 -8.26 2.73
N LEU A 25 10.22 -9.17 1.92
CA LEU A 25 9.12 -10.05 2.30
C LEU A 25 9.65 -11.46 2.52
N TYR A 26 9.18 -12.13 3.58
CA TYR A 26 9.52 -13.52 3.91
C TYR A 26 8.29 -14.38 3.67
N ILE A 27 8.47 -15.48 2.94
CA ILE A 27 7.38 -16.33 2.46
C ILE A 27 7.79 -17.79 2.59
N THR A 28 6.85 -18.63 3.00
CA THR A 28 7.00 -20.09 2.96
C THR A 28 6.07 -20.68 1.90
N THR A 29 6.60 -21.48 0.98
CA THR A 29 5.82 -22.17 -0.07
C THR A 29 6.61 -23.31 -0.71
N GLU A 30 5.94 -24.35 -1.18
CA GLU A 30 6.57 -25.42 -1.95
C GLU A 30 6.81 -25.02 -3.43
N THR A 31 6.20 -23.92 -3.90
CA THR A 31 6.19 -23.53 -5.30
C THR A 31 6.82 -22.13 -5.54
N PRO A 32 8.16 -22.00 -5.56
CA PRO A 32 8.82 -20.69 -5.69
C PRO A 32 8.59 -19.98 -7.03
N HIS A 33 8.29 -20.73 -8.08
CA HIS A 33 7.94 -20.17 -9.38
C HIS A 33 6.61 -19.41 -9.34
N ASP A 34 5.68 -19.81 -8.46
CA ASP A 34 4.41 -19.10 -8.25
C ASP A 34 4.65 -17.73 -7.61
N ILE A 35 5.58 -17.62 -6.63
CA ILE A 35 5.98 -16.32 -6.07
C ILE A 35 6.46 -15.38 -7.20
N GLY A 36 7.35 -15.88 -8.05
CA GLY A 36 7.90 -15.10 -9.16
C GLY A 36 6.81 -14.65 -10.14
N ASN A 37 5.87 -15.53 -10.45
CA ASN A 37 4.77 -15.23 -11.37
C ASN A 37 3.74 -14.27 -10.77
N VAL A 38 3.42 -14.39 -9.48
CA VAL A 38 2.60 -13.41 -8.75
C VAL A 38 3.28 -12.04 -8.80
N LEU A 39 4.58 -11.95 -8.50
CA LEU A 39 5.32 -10.68 -8.62
C LEU A 39 5.25 -10.09 -10.03
N VAL A 40 5.41 -10.90 -11.07
CA VAL A 40 5.33 -10.44 -12.47
C VAL A 40 3.93 -9.91 -12.79
N ASN A 41 2.89 -10.65 -12.40
CA ASN A 41 1.50 -10.25 -12.64
C ASN A 41 1.20 -8.92 -11.95
N GLU A 42 1.46 -8.82 -10.64
CA GLU A 42 1.17 -7.61 -9.88
C GLU A 42 1.99 -6.41 -10.37
N LEU A 43 3.30 -6.59 -10.58
CA LEU A 43 4.13 -5.51 -11.12
C LEU A 43 3.70 -5.09 -12.52
N SER A 44 3.13 -5.98 -13.34
CA SER A 44 2.66 -5.62 -14.69
C SER A 44 1.40 -4.74 -14.69
N LEU A 45 0.61 -4.79 -13.61
CA LEU A 45 -0.54 -3.92 -13.41
C LEU A 45 -0.13 -2.52 -12.94
N LEU A 46 0.95 -2.43 -12.16
CA LEU A 46 1.39 -1.21 -11.49
C LEU A 46 2.54 -0.48 -12.20
N ALA A 47 3.30 -1.21 -13.01
CA ALA A 47 4.56 -0.75 -13.57
C ALA A 47 4.84 -1.40 -14.94
N LYS A 48 5.70 -0.76 -15.71
CA LYS A 48 6.26 -1.35 -16.92
C LYS A 48 7.38 -2.31 -16.55
N ILE A 49 7.17 -3.61 -16.77
CA ILE A 49 8.27 -4.57 -16.64
C ILE A 49 9.32 -4.27 -17.71
N GLU A 50 10.57 -4.14 -17.30
CA GLU A 50 11.70 -3.92 -18.20
C GLU A 50 12.45 -5.22 -18.50
N LYS A 51 12.61 -6.07 -17.47
CA LYS A 51 13.41 -7.29 -17.58
C LYS A 51 13.00 -8.32 -16.55
N ILE A 52 12.84 -9.56 -17.00
CA ILE A 52 12.75 -10.74 -16.16
C ILE A 52 14.01 -11.57 -16.38
N ASN A 53 14.59 -12.07 -15.29
CA ASN A 53 15.71 -13.01 -15.34
C ASN A 53 15.37 -14.22 -14.48
N CYS A 54 14.92 -15.30 -15.12
CA CYS A 54 14.52 -16.53 -14.44
C CYS A 54 15.72 -17.17 -13.71
N ARG A 55 16.92 -17.16 -14.30
CA ARG A 55 18.12 -17.73 -13.67
C ARG A 55 18.53 -17.03 -12.36
N LYS A 56 18.38 -15.71 -12.29
CA LYS A 56 18.73 -14.92 -11.10
C LYS A 56 17.55 -14.65 -10.18
N PHE A 57 16.35 -15.06 -10.60
CA PHE A 57 15.09 -14.71 -9.96
C PHE A 57 14.95 -13.21 -9.71
N THR A 58 15.20 -12.40 -10.74
CA THR A 58 15.07 -10.94 -10.65
C THR A 58 14.09 -10.38 -11.65
N ILE A 59 13.30 -9.43 -11.19
CA ILE A 59 12.38 -8.64 -12.00
C ILE A 59 12.78 -7.17 -11.87
N VAL A 60 12.93 -6.46 -12.99
CA VAL A 60 13.18 -5.03 -13.03
C VAL A 60 11.96 -4.36 -13.67
N ALA A 61 11.45 -3.32 -13.02
CA ALA A 61 10.28 -2.59 -13.47
C ALA A 61 10.46 -1.08 -13.26
N SER A 62 9.80 -0.29 -14.10
CA SER A 62 9.68 1.17 -13.98
C SER A 62 8.22 1.58 -13.85
N ALA A 63 7.91 2.33 -12.81
CA ALA A 63 6.58 2.85 -12.52
C ALA A 63 6.57 4.38 -12.61
N GLY A 64 5.38 4.94 -12.79
CA GLY A 64 5.20 6.37 -13.06
C GLY A 64 5.49 6.71 -14.52
N ASP A 65 4.88 7.79 -14.99
CA ASP A 65 5.04 8.27 -16.35
C ASP A 65 5.86 9.57 -16.33
N GLU A 66 7.07 9.52 -16.87
CA GLU A 66 7.94 10.70 -17.01
C GLU A 66 7.34 11.76 -17.95
N VAL A 67 6.40 11.38 -18.82
CA VAL A 67 5.76 12.30 -19.76
C VAL A 67 4.65 13.10 -19.07
N SER A 68 3.75 12.44 -18.33
CA SER A 68 2.64 13.11 -17.65
C SER A 68 3.00 13.64 -16.25
N THR A 69 3.94 13.01 -15.56
CA THR A 69 4.36 13.37 -14.20
C THR A 69 5.89 13.31 -14.06
N PRO A 70 6.62 14.31 -14.58
CA PRO A 70 8.08 14.33 -14.55
C PRO A 70 8.60 14.22 -13.11
N GLY A 71 9.55 13.31 -12.89
CA GLY A 71 10.18 13.13 -11.57
C GLY A 71 9.37 12.32 -10.55
N MET A 72 8.14 11.89 -10.87
CA MET A 72 7.37 10.95 -10.04
C MET A 72 7.60 9.48 -10.43
N GLY A 73 8.49 9.22 -11.39
CA GLY A 73 8.85 7.88 -11.82
C GLY A 73 9.76 7.17 -10.81
N CYS A 74 9.65 5.85 -10.70
CA CYS A 74 10.53 5.01 -9.89
C CYS A 74 10.98 3.78 -10.68
N LYS A 75 12.26 3.43 -10.56
CA LYS A 75 12.81 2.17 -11.05
C LYS A 75 13.09 1.25 -9.88
N LEU A 76 12.54 0.04 -9.89
CA LEU A 76 12.74 -0.96 -8.84
C LEU A 76 13.27 -2.27 -9.40
N LYS A 77 13.91 -3.05 -8.53
CA LYS A 77 14.29 -4.43 -8.78
C LYS A 77 13.82 -5.30 -7.64
N ALA A 78 12.97 -6.28 -7.93
CA ALA A 78 12.62 -7.35 -7.01
C ALA A 78 13.55 -8.54 -7.25
N ARG A 79 14.00 -9.19 -6.18
CA ARG A 79 14.82 -10.40 -6.24
C ARG A 79 14.36 -11.42 -5.22
N LEU A 80 14.06 -12.62 -5.69
CA LEU A 80 13.73 -13.76 -4.82
C LEU A 80 15.01 -14.55 -4.50
N TYR A 81 15.11 -14.96 -3.24
CA TYR A 81 16.18 -15.81 -2.73
C TYR A 81 15.61 -16.99 -1.94
N ALA A 82 16.30 -18.12 -1.96
CA ALA A 82 15.95 -19.30 -1.15
C ALA A 82 16.75 -19.27 0.17
N LEU A 83 16.04 -19.35 1.30
CA LEU A 83 16.63 -19.34 2.65
C LEU A 83 16.93 -20.75 3.18
N GLY A 84 16.59 -21.78 2.42
CA GLY A 84 16.65 -23.18 2.82
C GLY A 84 15.27 -23.76 3.10
N GLY A 85 15.08 -25.04 2.76
CA GLY A 85 13.75 -25.66 2.78
C GLY A 85 12.76 -24.91 1.87
N ASP A 86 11.54 -24.74 2.36
CA ASP A 86 10.46 -24.03 1.66
C ASP A 86 10.39 -22.53 2.02
N ALA A 87 11.45 -21.97 2.63
CA ALA A 87 11.50 -20.56 3.02
C ALA A 87 12.22 -19.69 1.99
N TYR A 88 11.64 -18.54 1.69
CA TYR A 88 12.13 -17.60 0.68
C TYR A 88 12.07 -16.15 1.16
N ALA A 89 12.93 -15.32 0.57
CA ALA A 89 12.93 -13.88 0.77
C ALA A 89 12.82 -13.14 -0.56
N ILE A 90 11.86 -12.21 -0.68
CA ILE A 90 11.78 -11.25 -1.78
C ILE A 90 12.36 -9.91 -1.32
N GLU A 91 13.50 -9.54 -1.84
CA GLU A 91 14.10 -8.23 -1.60
C GLU A 91 13.72 -7.25 -2.72
N PHE A 92 13.14 -6.11 -2.33
CA PHE A 92 12.87 -5.00 -3.25
C PHE A 92 13.95 -3.94 -3.09
N GLN A 93 14.54 -3.50 -4.20
CA GLN A 93 15.59 -2.51 -4.22
C GLN A 93 15.22 -1.36 -5.14
N ARG A 94 15.22 -0.12 -4.62
CA ARG A 94 15.12 1.08 -5.46
C ARG A 94 16.39 1.23 -6.30
N ARG A 95 16.24 1.32 -7.61
CA ARG A 95 17.32 1.49 -8.59
C ARG A 95 17.42 2.92 -9.13
N GLY A 96 16.43 3.76 -8.85
CA GLY A 96 16.40 5.18 -9.16
C GLY A 96 15.00 5.77 -9.03
N GLY A 97 14.86 7.08 -9.17
CA GLY A 97 13.58 7.78 -9.18
C GLY A 97 13.01 8.12 -7.79
N ASP A 98 11.72 8.40 -7.72
CA ASP A 98 11.02 8.86 -6.53
C ASP A 98 10.90 7.78 -5.43
N CYS A 99 11.19 8.17 -4.19
CA CYS A 99 11.17 7.25 -3.05
C CYS A 99 9.78 7.01 -2.47
N VAL A 100 8.85 7.95 -2.64
CA VAL A 100 7.45 7.81 -2.20
C VAL A 100 6.74 6.81 -3.10
N MET A 101 6.90 6.94 -4.43
CA MET A 101 6.40 5.98 -5.42
C MET A 101 6.96 4.57 -5.18
N TYR A 102 8.27 4.46 -4.91
CA TYR A 102 8.90 3.18 -4.55
C TYR A 102 8.23 2.52 -3.32
N ASN A 103 8.03 3.30 -2.25
CA ASN A 103 7.41 2.79 -1.03
C ASN A 103 5.94 2.43 -1.23
N ALA A 104 5.20 3.20 -2.03
CA ALA A 104 3.81 2.91 -2.38
C ALA A 104 3.69 1.56 -3.11
N LEU A 105 4.54 1.32 -4.12
CA LEU A 105 4.58 0.03 -4.84
C LEU A 105 4.93 -1.13 -3.92
N PHE A 106 5.93 -0.95 -3.04
CA PHE A 106 6.30 -2.00 -2.09
C PHE A 106 5.15 -2.36 -1.15
N ARG A 107 4.44 -1.36 -0.61
CA ARG A 107 3.28 -1.59 0.27
C ARG A 107 2.16 -2.32 -0.47
N GLN A 108 1.80 -1.85 -1.65
CA GLN A 108 0.74 -2.49 -2.44
C GLN A 108 1.05 -3.95 -2.75
N ILE A 109 2.28 -4.26 -3.18
CA ILE A 109 2.68 -5.65 -3.45
C ILE A 109 2.67 -6.46 -2.16
N LYS A 110 3.20 -5.92 -1.06
CA LYS A 110 3.16 -6.58 0.25
C LYS A 110 1.72 -6.96 0.65
N ASP A 111 0.77 -6.06 0.45
CA ASP A 111 -0.63 -6.29 0.81
C ASP A 111 -1.26 -7.38 -0.07
N VAL A 112 -0.97 -7.39 -1.37
CA VAL A 112 -1.40 -8.49 -2.26
C VAL A 112 -0.82 -9.82 -1.81
N PHE A 113 0.48 -9.86 -1.47
CA PHE A 113 1.11 -11.08 -0.98
C PHE A 113 0.49 -11.59 0.33
N ALA A 114 0.08 -10.69 1.22
CA ALA A 114 -0.62 -11.04 2.45
C ALA A 114 -1.99 -11.69 2.18
N ILE A 115 -2.68 -11.26 1.11
CA ILE A 115 -3.98 -11.82 0.70
C ILE A 115 -3.81 -13.14 -0.04
N VAL A 116 -2.91 -13.18 -1.03
CA VAL A 116 -2.82 -14.28 -2.00
C VAL A 116 -2.19 -15.53 -1.41
N LEU A 117 -1.27 -15.38 -0.45
CA LEU A 117 -0.48 -16.53 0.01
C LEU A 117 -0.88 -17.11 1.36
N GLU A 118 -1.84 -16.54 2.10
CA GLU A 118 -2.30 -16.98 3.45
C GLU A 118 -1.19 -17.29 4.51
N CYS A 119 0.10 -17.20 4.14
CA CYS A 119 1.27 -17.76 4.84
C CYS A 119 2.44 -16.76 4.91
N VAL A 120 2.19 -15.46 4.73
CA VAL A 120 3.24 -14.45 4.87
C VAL A 120 3.52 -14.21 6.34
N SER A 121 4.57 -14.85 6.87
CA SER A 121 5.08 -14.51 8.20
C SER A 121 5.91 -13.23 8.13
N LEU A 122 5.36 -12.13 8.64
CA LEU A 122 6.04 -10.85 8.76
C LEU A 122 7.04 -10.86 9.94
N GLU A 123 8.01 -11.77 9.91
CA GLU A 123 9.15 -11.78 10.85
C GLU A 123 10.18 -10.71 10.45
N GLY A 124 9.73 -9.47 10.51
CA GLY A 124 10.51 -8.24 10.40
C GLY A 124 9.75 -7.04 10.98
N SER A 125 8.58 -7.27 11.58
CA SER A 125 7.61 -6.26 12.00
C SER A 125 7.88 -5.59 13.35
N GLY A 126 9.10 -5.73 13.91
CA GLY A 126 9.55 -4.92 15.04
C GLY A 126 9.55 -3.40 14.75
N PHE A 127 9.28 -3.01 13.50
CA PHE A 127 9.25 -1.62 13.05
C PHE A 127 7.85 -1.06 12.75
N LEU A 128 6.78 -1.88 12.77
CA LEU A 128 5.48 -1.47 12.17
C LEU A 128 4.26 -1.48 13.10
N ARG A 129 4.43 -1.49 14.43
CA ARG A 129 3.27 -1.39 15.35
C ARG A 129 3.29 -0.29 16.41
N SER A 130 4.31 0.57 16.46
CA SER A 130 4.28 1.78 17.29
C SER A 130 4.00 2.99 16.39
N GLY A 131 2.90 3.69 16.69
CA GLY A 131 2.27 4.70 15.84
C GLY A 131 3.22 5.69 15.15
N GLY A 132 2.94 5.92 13.86
CA GLY A 132 2.99 7.27 13.29
C GLY A 132 4.33 7.92 12.97
N GLN A 133 5.49 7.24 13.02
CA GLN A 133 6.73 7.86 12.50
C GLN A 133 7.68 6.87 11.83
N LEU A 134 7.89 7.06 10.52
CA LEU A 134 8.97 6.43 9.74
C LEU A 134 10.28 7.17 10.01
N VAL A 135 10.92 6.92 11.15
CA VAL A 135 12.34 7.30 11.32
C VAL A 135 13.15 6.03 11.11
N PRO A 136 13.84 5.84 9.96
CA PRO A 136 14.72 4.69 9.79
C PRO A 136 15.72 4.65 10.95
N PRO A 137 16.12 3.45 11.43
CA PRO A 137 17.14 3.36 12.47
C PRO A 137 18.37 4.14 11.99
N ALA A 138 18.82 5.09 12.82
CA ALA A 138 19.96 5.93 12.49
C ALA A 138 21.14 5.02 12.07
N PRO A 139 21.87 5.37 11.01
CA PRO A 139 23.05 4.60 10.60
C PRO A 139 23.94 4.38 11.83
N VAL A 140 24.42 3.16 12.05
CA VAL A 140 25.44 2.89 13.06
C VAL A 140 26.70 3.64 12.59
N LEU A 141 26.87 4.86 13.09
CA LEU A 141 28.04 5.67 12.83
C LEU A 141 29.22 4.97 13.53
N GLY A 142 30.22 4.55 12.73
CA GLY A 142 31.53 4.19 13.26
C GLY A 142 32.15 5.35 14.06
N PRO A 143 33.28 5.12 14.74
CA PRO A 143 33.87 6.09 15.67
C PRO A 143 33.95 7.50 15.06
N SER A 144 33.20 8.40 15.69
CA SER A 144 32.96 9.78 15.26
C SER A 144 34.27 10.55 15.09
N ARG A 145 34.52 11.05 13.88
CA ARG A 145 35.34 12.25 13.68
C ARG A 145 34.38 13.42 13.72
N SER A 146 34.52 14.27 14.73
CA SER A 146 33.72 15.49 14.92
C SER A 146 33.73 16.37 13.65
N PRO A 147 32.56 16.67 13.07
CA PRO A 147 32.40 17.82 12.20
C PRO A 147 31.61 18.88 12.96
N GLU A 148 32.24 20.03 13.16
CA GLU A 148 31.55 21.28 13.49
C GLU A 148 30.63 21.64 12.33
N THR A 149 29.32 21.34 12.48
CA THR A 149 28.14 22.05 11.96
C THR A 149 26.99 21.05 11.93
N GLY A 150 26.03 21.20 12.86
CA GLY A 150 24.86 20.32 12.92
C GLY A 150 23.97 20.49 11.69
N PRO A 151 23.33 19.41 11.20
CA PRO A 151 22.35 19.52 10.13
C PRO A 151 21.16 20.39 10.58
N PRO A 152 20.54 21.13 9.65
CA PRO A 152 19.36 21.95 9.96
C PRO A 152 18.22 21.05 10.43
N SER A 153 17.61 21.42 11.56
CA SER A 153 16.37 20.80 12.04
C SER A 153 15.31 20.87 10.94
N LEU A 154 14.79 19.71 10.55
CA LEU A 154 13.60 19.59 9.71
C LEU A 154 12.39 20.01 10.56
N GLU A 155 12.13 21.31 10.62
CA GLU A 155 10.86 21.83 11.11
C GLU A 155 9.79 21.43 10.09
N LEU A 156 8.93 20.49 10.49
CA LEU A 156 7.70 20.20 9.74
C LEU A 156 6.89 21.50 9.67
N PRO A 157 6.40 21.89 8.49
CA PRO A 157 5.59 23.10 8.37
C PRO A 157 4.37 22.98 9.28
N GLU A 158 4.07 24.03 10.05
CA GLU A 158 2.94 24.06 11.01
C GLU A 158 1.62 23.61 10.38
N SER A 159 1.45 23.81 9.06
CA SER A 159 0.30 23.36 8.27
C SER A 159 0.05 21.84 8.28
N ALA A 160 1.07 21.02 8.53
CA ALA A 160 0.91 19.57 8.62
C ALA A 160 0.17 19.18 9.91
N PHE A 161 0.40 19.90 11.01
CA PHE A 161 -0.29 19.68 12.27
C PHE A 161 -1.74 20.17 12.21
N ASP A 162 -2.00 21.26 11.49
CA ASP A 162 -3.36 21.77 11.27
C ASP A 162 -4.25 20.76 10.53
N THR A 163 -3.67 20.00 9.59
CA THR A 163 -4.42 19.00 8.81
C THR A 163 -4.80 17.79 9.67
N MET A 164 -3.91 17.34 10.56
CA MET A 164 -4.19 16.21 11.46
C MET A 164 -5.18 16.60 12.58
N ALA A 165 -5.05 17.81 13.13
CA ALA A 165 -6.00 18.34 14.11
C ALA A 165 -7.40 18.47 13.50
N ALA A 166 -7.50 19.00 12.28
CA ALA A 166 -8.76 19.09 11.56
C ALA A 166 -9.38 17.70 11.31
N ALA A 167 -8.60 16.69 10.92
CA ALA A 167 -9.10 15.32 10.74
C ALA A 167 -9.64 14.72 12.06
N SER A 168 -8.95 14.95 13.18
CA SER A 168 -9.39 14.51 14.51
C SER A 168 -10.73 15.12 14.91
N ASP A 169 -10.92 16.43 14.72
CA ASP A 169 -12.18 17.11 15.02
C ASP A 169 -13.32 16.61 14.11
N VAL A 170 -12.98 16.32 12.86
CA VAL A 170 -13.92 15.78 11.87
C VAL A 170 -14.41 14.38 12.27
N PHE A 171 -13.53 13.47 12.68
CA PHE A 171 -13.94 12.13 13.13
C PHE A 171 -14.59 12.13 14.51
N ALA A 172 -14.22 13.05 15.40
CA ALA A 172 -14.88 13.23 16.70
C ALA A 172 -16.36 13.62 16.54
N SER A 173 -16.73 14.28 15.44
CA SER A 173 -18.13 14.57 15.10
C SER A 173 -18.94 13.33 14.71
N TRP A 174 -18.27 12.21 14.42
CA TRP A 174 -18.85 10.94 13.99
C TRP A 174 -18.67 9.88 15.07
N SER A 175 -19.59 9.82 16.04
CA SER A 175 -19.52 8.87 17.16
C SER A 175 -19.37 7.42 16.69
N LEU A 176 -18.64 6.59 17.44
CA LEU A 176 -18.36 5.19 17.11
C LEU A 176 -19.62 4.37 16.73
N ASP A 177 -20.74 4.56 17.43
CA ASP A 177 -22.00 3.86 17.13
C ASP A 177 -22.56 4.25 15.74
N VAL A 178 -22.39 5.51 15.34
CA VAL A 178 -22.81 6.00 14.03
C VAL A 178 -21.87 5.49 12.94
N VAL A 179 -20.56 5.42 13.20
CA VAL A 179 -19.58 4.82 12.28
C VAL A 179 -19.93 3.36 12.01
N ARG A 180 -20.17 2.56 13.07
CA ARG A 180 -20.55 1.13 12.93
C ARG A 180 -21.90 0.94 12.25
N GLY A 181 -22.89 1.77 12.58
CA GLY A 181 -24.19 1.74 11.91
C GLY A 181 -24.10 2.09 10.42
N PHE A 182 -23.19 3.01 10.07
CA PHE A 182 -22.93 3.37 8.68
C PHE A 182 -22.18 2.25 7.94
N GLU A 183 -21.17 1.64 8.55
CA GLU A 183 -20.43 0.48 8.01
C GLU A 183 -21.37 -0.66 7.62
N CYS A 184 -22.27 -1.08 8.52
CA CYS A 184 -23.26 -2.12 8.19
C CYS A 184 -24.16 -1.71 7.02
N ALA A 185 -24.64 -0.47 7.00
CA ALA A 185 -25.48 0.04 5.91
C ALA A 185 -24.70 0.17 4.59
N HIS A 186 -23.39 0.41 4.64
CA HIS A 186 -22.51 0.51 3.49
C HIS A 186 -22.32 -0.84 2.83
N GLU A 187 -22.01 -1.88 3.61
CA GLU A 187 -21.82 -3.25 3.12
C GLU A 187 -23.07 -3.78 2.38
N GLU A 188 -24.26 -3.47 2.91
CA GLU A 188 -25.54 -3.81 2.25
C GLU A 188 -25.75 -3.06 0.93
N LEU A 189 -25.40 -1.77 0.88
CA LEU A 189 -25.47 -0.98 -0.35
C LEU A 189 -24.44 -1.49 -1.37
N TRP A 190 -23.22 -1.78 -0.92
CA TRP A 190 -22.11 -2.20 -1.76
C TRP A 190 -22.39 -3.55 -2.44
N THR A 191 -22.96 -4.49 -1.68
CA THR A 191 -23.47 -5.76 -2.21
C THR A 191 -24.51 -5.54 -3.32
N ARG A 192 -25.33 -4.49 -3.23
CA ARG A 192 -26.33 -4.15 -4.26
C ARG A 192 -25.71 -3.44 -5.47
N VAL A 193 -24.74 -2.53 -5.26
CA VAL A 193 -23.98 -1.88 -6.33
C VAL A 193 -23.25 -2.92 -7.19
N ARG A 194 -22.54 -3.87 -6.57
CA ARG A 194 -21.85 -4.97 -7.28
C ARG A 194 -22.77 -5.87 -8.09
N ARG A 195 -24.05 -5.93 -7.73
CA ARG A 195 -25.08 -6.71 -8.46
C ARG A 195 -25.83 -5.89 -9.51
N ASP A 196 -25.43 -4.64 -9.75
CA ASP A 196 -26.12 -3.65 -10.57
C ASP A 196 -27.60 -3.45 -10.16
N ARG A 197 -27.87 -3.53 -8.84
CA ARG A 197 -29.21 -3.41 -8.26
C ARG A 197 -29.45 -2.14 -7.45
N ALA A 198 -28.41 -1.35 -7.21
CA ALA A 198 -28.53 -0.07 -6.54
C ALA A 198 -28.80 1.04 -7.56
N ASP A 199 -29.75 1.92 -7.28
CA ASP A 199 -29.97 3.11 -8.10
C ASP A 199 -29.16 4.31 -7.56
N ALA A 200 -29.04 5.36 -8.39
CA ALA A 200 -28.30 6.55 -8.02
C ALA A 200 -28.93 7.33 -6.85
N ALA A 201 -30.23 7.15 -6.59
CA ALA A 201 -30.91 7.80 -5.48
C ALA A 201 -30.55 7.14 -4.15
N GLU A 202 -30.45 5.81 -4.11
CA GLU A 202 -29.98 5.06 -2.95
C GLU A 202 -28.55 5.44 -2.56
N LEU A 203 -27.63 5.51 -3.54
CA LEU A 203 -26.24 5.93 -3.28
C LEU A 203 -26.18 7.37 -2.78
N LYS A 204 -26.99 8.27 -3.35
CA LYS A 204 -27.06 9.67 -2.91
C LYS A 204 -27.62 9.79 -1.50
N GLU A 205 -28.62 9.00 -1.14
CA GLU A 205 -29.18 8.98 0.21
C GLU A 205 -28.19 8.41 1.21
N HIS A 206 -27.43 7.39 0.82
CA HIS A 206 -26.37 6.83 1.66
C HIS A 206 -25.26 7.86 1.94
N LEU A 207 -24.81 8.62 0.94
CA LEU A 207 -23.82 9.68 1.13
C LEU A 207 -24.31 10.83 2.01
N ARG A 208 -25.62 11.12 2.06
CA ARG A 208 -26.17 12.13 2.98
C ARG A 208 -26.02 11.76 4.45
N LYS A 209 -25.77 10.47 4.75
CA LYS A 209 -25.48 10.02 6.12
C LYS A 209 -24.04 10.30 6.54
N ILE A 210 -23.16 10.63 5.59
CA ILE A 210 -21.77 11.02 5.87
C ILE A 210 -21.78 12.51 6.30
N PRO A 211 -21.17 12.86 7.44
CA PRO A 211 -20.97 14.26 7.81
C PRO A 211 -20.32 15.09 6.70
N GLU A 212 -20.87 16.28 6.41
CA GLU A 212 -20.36 17.18 5.35
C GLU A 212 -18.85 17.48 5.44
N PRO A 213 -18.23 17.64 6.63
CA PRO A 213 -16.79 17.83 6.70
C PRO A 213 -15.98 16.66 6.13
N ILE A 214 -16.48 15.43 6.31
CA ILE A 214 -15.87 14.21 5.78
C ILE A 214 -16.05 14.14 4.26
N VAL A 215 -17.26 14.44 3.76
CA VAL A 215 -17.54 14.53 2.32
C VAL A 215 -16.58 15.50 1.62
N THR A 216 -16.32 16.65 2.27
CA THR A 216 -15.39 17.68 1.78
C THR A 216 -13.94 17.17 1.80
N MET A 217 -13.53 16.54 2.90
CA MET A 217 -12.17 16.02 3.09
C MET A 217 -11.79 15.00 2.01
N TYR A 218 -12.67 14.04 1.71
CA TYR A 218 -12.42 13.02 0.68
C TYR A 218 -12.88 13.44 -0.73
N SER A 219 -13.39 14.66 -0.90
CA SER A 219 -13.90 15.15 -2.18
C SER A 219 -14.93 14.21 -2.83
N LEU A 220 -15.79 13.58 -2.03
CA LEU A 220 -16.77 12.59 -2.50
C LEU A 220 -17.79 13.27 -3.43
N LYS A 221 -17.75 12.91 -4.72
CA LYS A 221 -18.66 13.46 -5.74
C LYS A 221 -19.36 12.34 -6.50
N VAL A 222 -20.69 12.29 -6.36
CA VAL A 222 -21.52 11.45 -7.24
C VAL A 222 -21.67 12.16 -8.57
N GLN A 223 -21.16 11.54 -9.64
CA GLN A 223 -21.49 12.02 -10.98
C GLN A 223 -22.90 11.54 -11.35
N PRO A 224 -23.80 12.42 -11.82
CA PRO A 224 -25.14 12.02 -12.22
C PRO A 224 -25.08 11.09 -13.44
N CYS A 225 -25.67 9.90 -13.31
CA CYS A 225 -25.83 8.97 -14.43
C CYS A 225 -26.96 9.45 -15.34
N ARG A 226 -26.72 9.53 -16.66
CA ARG A 226 -27.70 10.07 -17.63
C ARG A 226 -28.94 9.18 -17.84
N ARG A 227 -29.05 8.00 -17.23
CA ARG A 227 -30.10 7.01 -17.53
C ARG A 227 -30.61 6.19 -16.33
N GLY A 228 -30.51 6.71 -15.10
CA GLY A 228 -31.04 6.01 -13.91
C GLY A 228 -30.37 4.66 -13.61
N ARG A 229 -29.20 4.39 -14.18
CA ARG A 229 -28.35 3.24 -13.82
C ARG A 229 -27.35 3.64 -12.74
N THR A 230 -26.69 2.64 -12.17
CA THR A 230 -25.49 2.81 -11.34
C THR A 230 -24.55 3.86 -11.96
N PRO A 231 -24.07 4.83 -11.17
CA PRO A 231 -23.15 5.83 -11.69
C PRO A 231 -21.85 5.17 -12.15
N MET A 232 -21.22 5.74 -13.19
CA MET A 232 -20.03 5.20 -13.86
C MET A 232 -18.82 5.09 -12.92
N ASN A 233 -18.91 5.65 -11.71
CA ASN A 233 -17.92 5.64 -10.65
C ASN A 233 -18.43 5.05 -9.32
N ALA A 234 -19.54 4.30 -9.32
CA ALA A 234 -20.09 3.75 -8.08
C ALA A 234 -19.08 2.86 -7.33
N GLU A 235 -18.27 2.10 -8.07
CA GLU A 235 -17.27 1.23 -7.48
C GLU A 235 -16.14 2.00 -6.79
N VAL A 236 -15.52 2.92 -7.53
CA VAL A 236 -14.48 3.82 -7.02
C VAL A 236 -14.99 4.62 -5.81
N LEU A 237 -16.25 5.06 -5.84
CA LEU A 237 -16.83 5.82 -4.74
C LEU A 237 -17.02 4.95 -3.47
N CYS A 238 -17.38 3.68 -3.61
CA CYS A 238 -17.51 2.80 -2.45
C CYS A 238 -16.14 2.43 -1.88
N GLU A 239 -15.12 2.21 -2.72
CA GLU A 239 -13.74 2.01 -2.23
C GLU A 239 -13.23 3.21 -1.41
N GLN A 240 -13.59 4.44 -1.81
CA GLN A 240 -13.28 5.65 -1.04
C GLN A 240 -14.03 5.70 0.29
N ILE A 241 -15.29 5.22 0.31
CA ILE A 241 -16.09 5.14 1.53
C ILE A 241 -15.53 4.08 2.48
N ASP A 242 -15.08 2.92 1.97
CA ASP A 242 -14.44 1.86 2.76
C ASP A 242 -13.17 2.38 3.47
N LEU A 243 -12.31 3.10 2.75
CA LEU A 243 -11.12 3.71 3.32
C LEU A 243 -11.46 4.71 4.44
N MET A 244 -12.47 5.55 4.22
CA MET A 244 -12.95 6.52 5.20
C MET A 244 -13.52 5.84 6.46
N ILE A 245 -14.27 4.73 6.31
CA ILE A 245 -14.77 3.95 7.45
C ILE A 245 -13.60 3.39 8.25
N ALA A 246 -12.61 2.79 7.58
CA ALA A 246 -11.45 2.21 8.23
C ALA A 246 -10.65 3.24 9.04
N GLU A 247 -10.46 4.45 8.49
CA GLU A 247 -9.80 5.55 9.20
C GLU A 247 -10.60 6.03 10.41
N ALA A 248 -11.93 6.14 10.29
CA ALA A 248 -12.81 6.51 11.40
C ALA A 248 -12.80 5.47 12.54
N VAL A 249 -12.81 4.17 12.20
CA VAL A 249 -12.73 3.09 13.20
C VAL A 249 -11.37 3.13 13.91
N ALA A 250 -10.27 3.24 13.16
CA ALA A 250 -8.93 3.33 13.74
C ALA A 250 -8.79 4.52 14.69
N PHE A 251 -9.37 5.68 14.35
CA PHE A 251 -9.40 6.84 15.25
C PHE A 251 -10.03 6.50 16.61
N TRP A 252 -11.20 5.87 16.62
CA TRP A 252 -11.88 5.51 17.88
C TRP A 252 -11.18 4.42 18.68
N GLU A 253 -10.54 3.45 18.01
CA GLU A 253 -9.76 2.41 18.69
C GLU A 253 -8.53 2.96 19.42
N THR A 254 -7.96 4.09 18.94
CA THR A 254 -6.82 4.73 19.60
C THR A 254 -7.18 5.59 20.82
N GLN A 255 -8.46 5.86 21.05
CA GLN A 255 -8.94 6.69 22.18
C GLN A 255 -9.30 5.86 23.43
N VAL A 256 -9.26 4.52 23.36
CA VAL A 256 -9.57 3.57 24.43
C VAL A 256 -8.29 3.06 25.08
#